data_AF-A0A8J6T6E9-F1
#
_entry.id   AF-A0A8J6T6E9-F1
#
_cell.length_a   1.000
_cell.length_b   1.000
_cell.length_c   1.000
_cell.angle_alpha   90.00
_cell.angle_beta   90.00
_cell.angle_gamma   90.00
#
_symmetry.space_group_name_H-M   'P 1'
#
loop_
_entity.id
_entity.type
_entity.pdbx_description
1 polymer ?
#
loop_
_entity_poly.entity_id
_entity_poly.type
_entity_poly.pdbx_seq_one_letter_code
_entity_poly.pdbx_strand_id
1 'polypeptide(L)'
;MKRLRKIIEIDEELCDGCGQCVPGCAEGSLQIINGKAKMVSDNLCDGLGACIGECPTGALRIVEREAEEFDEVAVEKYLAESALSHWPVQIRLVPTTALFLKGADLLVLADCCGIAIPTLHKDLLKGRVVMIGCPKFDDIQEYIDKFADIFKIADIKSVMAAVMEVPCCSGLPMIVKKGMEAAEKNVPIQELIIGTRGKMLSHFQL
;
A
#
# COMPACT_ATOMS: atom_id res chain seq x y z
N MET A 1 13.45 22.07 16.78
CA MET A 1 12.95 22.37 18.14
C MET A 1 11.46 22.10 18.15
N LYS A 2 10.93 21.44 19.18
CA LYS A 2 9.49 21.17 19.30
C LYS A 2 8.77 22.41 19.85
N ARG A 3 7.51 22.62 19.43
CA ARG A 3 6.63 23.69 19.91
C ARG A 3 5.22 23.14 20.09
N LEU A 4 4.45 23.77 20.97
CA LEU A 4 3.04 23.44 21.15
C LEU A 4 2.26 23.88 19.91
N ARG A 5 1.66 22.93 19.19
CA ARG A 5 0.88 23.18 17.97
C ARG A 5 -0.23 22.16 17.77
N LYS A 6 -1.18 22.50 16.90
CA LYS A 6 -2.20 21.57 16.42
C LYS A 6 -1.59 20.56 15.45
N ILE A 7 -1.88 19.28 15.67
CA ILE A 7 -1.36 18.17 14.87
C ILE A 7 -2.35 17.00 14.91
N ILE A 8 -2.27 16.11 13.91
CA ILE A 8 -3.10 14.91 13.86
C ILE A 8 -2.59 13.87 14.85
N GLU A 9 -3.51 13.28 15.59
CA GLU A 9 -3.29 12.10 16.42
C GLU A 9 -4.17 10.96 15.92
N ILE A 10 -3.62 9.75 15.97
CA ILE A 10 -4.29 8.52 15.58
C ILE A 10 -4.57 7.70 16.85
N ASP A 11 -5.83 7.36 17.06
CA ASP A 11 -6.26 6.38 18.04
C ASP A 11 -6.04 4.96 17.49
N GLU A 12 -5.06 4.26 18.04
CA GLU A 12 -4.69 2.92 17.58
C GLU A 12 -5.70 1.84 17.96
N GLU A 13 -6.53 2.08 18.97
CA GLU A 13 -7.58 1.15 19.38
C GLU A 13 -8.73 1.20 18.37
N LEU A 14 -9.07 2.39 17.86
CA LEU A 14 -10.10 2.58 16.84
C LEU A 14 -9.61 2.34 15.40
N CYS A 15 -8.32 2.48 15.14
CA CYS A 15 -7.78 2.28 13.80
C CYS A 15 -7.84 0.79 13.40
N ASP A 16 -8.52 0.45 12.31
CA ASP A 16 -8.59 -0.92 11.78
C ASP A 16 -7.52 -1.23 10.73
N GLY A 17 -6.70 -0.24 10.36
CA GLY A 17 -5.65 -0.38 9.35
C GLY A 17 -6.12 -0.28 7.90
N CYS A 18 -7.37 0.12 7.63
CA CYS A 18 -7.92 0.15 6.26
C CYS A 18 -7.19 1.08 5.28
N GLY A 19 -6.43 2.06 5.77
CA GLY A 19 -5.58 2.93 4.93
C GLY A 19 -6.29 4.04 4.15
N GLN A 20 -7.61 4.21 4.29
CA GLN A 20 -8.37 5.22 3.53
C GLN A 20 -7.91 6.66 3.79
N CYS A 21 -7.34 6.94 4.96
CA CYS A 21 -6.78 8.26 5.30
C CYS A 21 -5.47 8.60 4.57
N VAL A 22 -4.73 7.61 4.06
CA VAL A 22 -3.39 7.82 3.48
C VAL A 22 -3.45 8.63 2.17
N PRO A 23 -4.32 8.30 1.19
CA PRO A 23 -4.49 9.12 -0.02
C PRO A 23 -4.96 10.56 0.27
N GLY A 24 -5.70 10.77 1.36
CA GLY A 24 -6.20 12.08 1.78
C GLY A 24 -5.14 13.03 2.34
N CYS A 25 -3.93 12.55 2.63
CA CYS A 25 -2.82 13.38 3.11
C CYS A 25 -1.94 13.84 1.92
N ALA A 26 -2.02 15.12 1.56
CA ALA A 26 -1.25 15.68 0.45
C ALA A 26 0.27 15.62 0.73
N GLU A 27 0.65 15.78 1.99
CA GLU A 27 2.03 15.81 2.49
C GLU A 27 2.64 14.40 2.60
N GLY A 28 1.82 13.35 2.50
CA GLY A 28 2.24 11.96 2.67
C GLY A 28 2.68 11.61 4.09
N SER A 29 2.28 12.40 5.09
CA SER A 29 2.68 12.23 6.49
C SER A 29 2.10 10.97 7.16
N LEU A 30 1.04 10.38 6.60
CA LEU A 30 0.40 9.16 7.10
C LEU A 30 0.80 7.92 6.29
N GLN A 31 1.04 6.81 6.98
CA GLN A 31 1.25 5.50 6.38
C GLN A 31 0.58 4.40 7.20
N ILE A 32 0.33 3.24 6.59
CA ILE A 32 0.00 2.02 7.33
C ILE A 32 1.31 1.30 7.69
N ILE A 33 1.57 1.19 8.99
CA ILE A 33 2.75 0.51 9.53
C ILE A 33 2.25 -0.50 10.56
N ASN A 34 2.58 -1.78 10.36
CA ASN A 34 2.11 -2.89 11.20
C ASN A 34 0.58 -2.92 11.36
N GLY A 35 -0.16 -2.73 10.26
CA GLY A 35 -1.61 -2.80 10.24
C GLY A 35 -2.33 -1.61 10.91
N LYS A 36 -1.65 -0.51 11.21
CA LYS A 36 -2.24 0.69 11.81
C LYS A 36 -1.77 1.95 11.08
N ALA A 37 -2.62 2.96 11.02
CA ALA A 37 -2.22 4.29 10.54
C ALA A 37 -1.23 4.91 11.53
N LYS A 38 -0.14 5.46 11.00
CA LYS A 38 0.94 6.10 11.76
C LYS A 38 1.38 7.37 11.07
N MET A 39 1.71 8.38 11.87
CA MET A 39 2.41 9.57 11.40
C MET A 39 3.89 9.24 11.25
N VAL A 40 4.44 9.49 10.08
CA VAL A 40 5.84 9.16 9.75
C VAL A 40 6.79 10.14 10.43
N SER A 41 6.43 11.42 10.47
CA SER A 41 7.16 12.45 11.17
C SER A 41 6.27 13.67 11.44
N ASP A 42 6.47 14.32 12.58
CA ASP A 42 5.71 15.49 13.00
C ASP A 42 5.87 16.67 12.03
N ASN A 43 7.09 16.89 11.52
CA ASN A 43 7.39 17.99 10.60
C ASN A 43 6.76 17.84 9.21
N LEU A 44 6.23 16.65 8.87
CA LEU A 44 5.49 16.43 7.63
C LEU A 44 3.99 16.69 7.78
N CYS A 45 3.47 16.79 9.01
CA CYS A 45 2.07 17.09 9.24
C CYS A 45 1.85 18.60 9.39
N ASP A 46 1.03 19.17 8.53
CA ASP A 46 0.63 20.57 8.59
C ASP A 46 -0.41 20.85 9.71
N GLY A 47 -1.14 19.82 10.13
CA GLY A 47 -2.21 19.90 11.12
C GLY A 47 -3.55 20.35 10.56
N LEU A 48 -3.75 20.36 9.23
CA LEU A 48 -4.97 20.80 8.56
C LEU A 48 -6.16 19.87 8.79
N GLY A 49 -5.92 18.56 8.88
CA GLY A 49 -6.95 17.56 9.16
C GLY A 49 -7.76 17.06 7.97
N ALA A 50 -7.25 17.20 6.74
CA ALA A 50 -7.89 16.65 5.53
C ALA A 50 -8.17 15.13 5.62
N CYS A 51 -7.32 14.38 6.32
CA CYS A 51 -7.44 12.94 6.52
C CYS A 51 -8.58 12.51 7.46
N ILE A 52 -9.16 13.41 8.26
CA ILE A 52 -10.12 13.05 9.31
C ILE A 52 -11.43 12.51 8.69
N GLY A 53 -11.92 13.18 7.64
CA GLY A 53 -13.17 12.79 6.96
C GLY A 53 -13.08 11.46 6.21
N GLU A 54 -11.86 11.00 5.92
CA GLU A 54 -11.60 9.75 5.20
C GLU A 54 -11.57 8.52 6.13
N CYS A 55 -11.56 8.72 7.46
CA CYS A 55 -11.44 7.62 8.40
C CYS A 55 -12.81 7.03 8.76
N PRO A 56 -13.14 5.81 8.31
CA PRO A 56 -14.46 5.22 8.56
C PRO A 56 -14.71 4.89 10.04
N THR A 57 -13.64 4.68 10.83
CA THR A 57 -13.76 4.36 12.25
C THR A 57 -13.65 5.58 13.16
N GLY A 58 -13.41 6.78 12.61
CA GLY A 58 -13.24 8.01 13.39
C GLY A 58 -11.96 8.05 14.23
N ALA A 59 -10.93 7.27 13.87
CA ALA A 59 -9.69 7.13 14.63
C ALA A 59 -8.75 8.35 14.58
N LEU A 60 -9.03 9.37 13.75
CA LEU A 60 -8.13 10.52 13.57
C LEU A 60 -8.74 11.79 14.18
N ARG A 61 -7.96 12.53 14.96
CA ARG A 61 -8.37 13.81 15.59
C ARG A 61 -7.25 14.84 15.58
N ILE A 62 -7.60 16.12 15.62
CA ILE A 62 -6.63 17.19 15.89
C ILE A 62 -6.45 17.32 17.41
N VAL A 63 -5.20 17.27 17.86
CA VAL A 63 -4.81 17.55 19.24
C VAL A 63 -3.80 18.68 19.29
N GLU A 64 -3.61 19.27 20.47
CA GLU A 64 -2.53 20.22 20.73
C GLU A 64 -1.47 19.54 21.58
N ARG A 65 -0.26 19.35 21.03
CA ARG A 65 0.88 18.73 21.73
C ARG A 65 2.19 19.33 21.27
N GLU A 66 3.26 19.06 22.01
CA GLU A 66 4.61 19.39 21.56
C GLU A 66 4.99 18.52 20.35
N ALA A 67 5.25 19.18 19.22
CA ALA A 67 5.60 18.55 17.96
C ALA A 67 6.62 19.41 17.20
N GLU A 68 7.33 18.82 16.24
CA GLU A 68 8.18 19.59 15.33
C GLU A 68 7.35 20.54 14.46
N GLU A 69 7.95 21.66 14.06
CA GLU A 69 7.29 22.58 13.13
C GLU A 69 7.15 21.96 11.75
N PHE A 70 6.09 22.34 11.05
CA PHE A 70 5.84 21.89 9.69
C PHE A 70 6.91 22.44 8.77
N ASP A 71 7.44 21.59 7.90
CA ASP A 71 8.53 21.92 7.00
C ASP A 71 8.15 21.51 5.58
N GLU A 72 7.73 22.49 4.78
CA GLU A 72 7.35 22.31 3.38
C GLU A 72 8.51 21.74 2.54
N VAL A 73 9.76 22.13 2.83
CA VAL A 73 10.94 21.64 2.11
C VAL A 73 11.18 20.17 2.45
N ALA A 74 10.95 19.77 3.71
CA ALA A 74 11.00 18.38 4.10
C ALA A 74 9.90 17.54 3.40
N VAL A 75 8.69 18.08 3.25
CA VAL A 75 7.60 17.42 2.50
C VAL A 75 7.97 17.25 1.04
N GLU A 76 8.43 18.30 0.36
CA GLU A 76 8.84 18.22 -1.05
C GLU A 76 9.92 17.16 -1.27
N LYS A 77 10.96 17.17 -0.42
CA LYS A 77 12.03 16.17 -0.48
C LYS A 77 11.49 14.76 -0.26
N TYR A 78 10.63 14.59 0.74
CA TYR A 78 10.05 13.31 1.11
C TYR A 78 9.14 12.72 0.02
N LEU A 79 8.41 13.57 -0.71
CA LEU A 79 7.56 13.17 -1.83
C LEU A 79 8.37 12.88 -3.11
N ALA A 80 9.55 13.48 -3.27
CA ALA A 80 10.43 13.25 -4.41
C ALA A 80 11.25 11.95 -4.31
N GLU A 81 11.39 11.36 -3.12
CA GLU A 81 12.14 10.13 -2.90
C GLU A 81 11.39 8.88 -3.38
N SER A 82 12.10 7.96 -4.05
CA SER A 82 11.53 6.67 -4.45
C SER A 82 11.18 5.83 -3.23
N ALA A 83 9.90 5.47 -3.12
CA ALA A 83 9.43 4.54 -2.09
C ALA A 83 9.76 3.06 -2.35
N LEU A 84 10.48 2.73 -3.44
CA LEU A 84 10.83 1.34 -3.76
C LEU A 84 11.83 0.79 -2.74
N SER A 85 11.44 -0.28 -2.05
CA SER A 85 12.22 -0.87 -0.94
C SER A 85 13.15 -2.01 -1.38
N HIS A 86 12.98 -2.55 -2.58
CA HIS A 86 13.70 -3.74 -3.01
C HIS A 86 13.85 -3.84 -4.54
N TRP A 87 14.73 -4.75 -4.96
CA TRP A 87 14.90 -5.17 -6.35
C TRP A 87 15.33 -6.65 -6.39
N PRO A 88 14.92 -7.47 -7.37
CA PRO A 88 14.04 -7.17 -8.52
C PRO A 88 12.55 -7.10 -8.15
N VAL A 89 11.73 -6.46 -9.00
CA VAL A 89 10.28 -6.30 -8.74
C VAL A 89 9.38 -7.22 -9.56
N GLN A 90 9.88 -7.78 -10.66
CA GLN A 90 9.08 -8.65 -11.54
C GLN A 90 8.71 -9.95 -10.83
N ILE A 91 7.43 -10.37 -10.87
CA ILE A 91 6.94 -11.59 -10.22
C ILE A 91 7.86 -12.78 -10.57
N ARG A 92 8.23 -12.93 -11.85
CA ARG A 92 9.12 -14.00 -12.33
C ARG A 92 10.53 -13.97 -11.74
N LEU A 93 11.05 -12.78 -11.42
CA LEU A 93 12.44 -12.61 -10.98
C LEU A 93 12.60 -12.61 -9.47
N VAL A 94 11.56 -12.29 -8.71
CA VAL A 94 11.62 -12.30 -7.24
C VAL A 94 11.85 -13.72 -6.74
N PRO A 95 12.94 -14.00 -5.98
CA PRO A 95 13.14 -15.28 -5.32
C PRO A 95 12.11 -15.47 -4.19
N THR A 96 11.49 -16.64 -4.11
CA THR A 96 10.47 -16.95 -3.08
C THR A 96 11.02 -16.92 -1.64
N THR A 97 12.34 -17.04 -1.50
CA THR A 97 13.07 -17.03 -0.22
C THR A 97 13.65 -15.66 0.14
N ALA A 98 13.36 -14.61 -0.64
CA ALA A 98 13.92 -13.28 -0.40
C ALA A 98 13.51 -12.72 0.97
N LEU A 99 14.48 -12.19 1.73
CA LEU A 99 14.26 -11.73 3.10
C LEU A 99 13.22 -10.61 3.20
N PHE A 100 13.13 -9.75 2.19
CA PHE A 100 12.16 -8.66 2.17
C PHE A 100 10.71 -9.16 2.11
N LEU A 101 10.44 -10.39 1.66
CA LEU A 101 9.09 -10.95 1.64
C LEU A 101 8.58 -11.32 3.04
N LYS A 102 9.49 -11.55 4.00
CA LYS A 102 9.12 -12.08 5.31
C LYS A 102 8.23 -11.11 6.09
N GLY A 103 6.98 -11.50 6.39
CA GLY A 103 6.05 -10.64 7.12
C GLY A 103 5.64 -9.38 6.33
N ALA A 104 5.69 -9.43 5.00
CA ALA A 104 5.44 -8.27 4.16
C ALA A 104 3.95 -7.96 3.99
N ASP A 105 3.65 -6.68 3.84
CA ASP A 105 2.45 -6.20 3.16
C ASP A 105 2.73 -6.17 1.66
N LEU A 106 2.13 -7.11 0.92
CA LEU A 106 2.45 -7.37 -0.48
C LEU A 106 1.59 -6.51 -1.41
N LEU A 107 2.21 -5.78 -2.33
CA LEU A 107 1.54 -5.13 -3.45
C LEU A 107 1.76 -5.96 -4.72
N VAL A 108 0.72 -6.63 -5.19
CA VAL A 108 0.72 -7.28 -6.51
C VAL A 108 0.19 -6.28 -7.53
N LEU A 109 1.05 -5.82 -8.42
CA LEU A 109 0.79 -4.69 -9.32
C LEU A 109 0.73 -5.17 -10.77
N ALA A 110 -0.33 -4.82 -11.49
CA ALA A 110 -0.33 -5.00 -12.95
C ALA A 110 0.63 -4.00 -13.62
N ASP A 111 1.37 -4.42 -14.64
CA ASP A 111 2.37 -3.57 -15.33
C ASP A 111 1.84 -2.18 -15.70
N CYS A 112 0.63 -2.11 -16.29
CA CYS A 112 0.02 -0.86 -16.72
C CYS A 112 -0.36 0.06 -15.56
N CYS A 113 -0.63 -0.46 -14.37
CA CYS A 113 -0.89 0.35 -13.18
C CYS A 113 0.35 1.16 -12.78
N GLY A 114 1.55 0.60 -12.99
CA GLY A 114 2.80 1.30 -12.73
C GLY A 114 2.97 2.58 -13.55
N ILE A 115 2.36 2.64 -14.73
CA ILE A 115 2.38 3.80 -15.63
C ILE A 115 1.17 4.70 -15.41
N ALA A 116 -0.01 4.11 -15.15
CA ALA A 116 -1.26 4.84 -15.08
C ALA A 116 -1.43 5.68 -13.80
N ILE A 117 -0.74 5.33 -12.71
CA ILE A 117 -0.89 5.98 -11.40
C ILE A 117 0.24 7.01 -11.19
N PRO A 118 -0.02 8.32 -11.29
CA PRO A 118 1.03 9.34 -11.17
C PRO A 118 1.70 9.34 -9.79
N THR A 119 0.94 8.97 -8.76
CA THR A 119 1.34 8.99 -7.35
C THR A 119 1.72 7.60 -6.83
N LEU A 120 2.04 6.63 -7.69
CA LEU A 120 2.30 5.22 -7.34
C LEU A 120 3.24 5.06 -6.13
N HIS A 121 4.35 5.80 -6.12
CA HIS A 121 5.34 5.74 -5.04
C HIS A 121 4.78 6.19 -3.70
N LYS A 122 3.95 7.24 -3.73
CA LYS A 122 3.33 7.81 -2.53
C LYS A 122 2.20 6.91 -2.03
N ASP A 123 1.30 6.50 -2.91
CA ASP A 123 0.00 5.94 -2.51
C ASP A 123 0.03 4.41 -2.36
N LEU A 124 0.86 3.71 -3.14
CA LEU A 124 0.84 2.23 -3.18
C LEU A 124 2.17 1.55 -2.82
N LEU A 125 3.33 2.11 -3.20
CA LEU A 125 4.61 1.43 -2.95
C LEU A 125 5.08 1.56 -1.50
N LYS A 126 4.76 2.66 -0.83
CA LYS A 126 5.34 3.00 0.45
C LYS A 126 4.98 1.97 1.53
N GLY A 127 6.00 1.43 2.19
CA GLY A 127 5.86 0.41 3.23
C GLY A 127 5.50 -0.99 2.71
N ARG A 128 5.40 -1.19 1.39
CA ARG A 128 4.99 -2.47 0.78
C ARG A 128 6.12 -3.11 0.00
N VAL A 129 6.03 -4.42 -0.13
CA VAL A 129 6.85 -5.20 -1.06
C VAL A 129 6.09 -5.31 -2.36
N VAL A 130 6.61 -4.74 -3.43
CA VAL A 130 5.96 -4.81 -4.75
C VAL A 130 6.38 -6.05 -5.52
N MET A 131 5.41 -6.71 -6.16
CA MET A 131 5.63 -7.70 -7.20
C MET A 131 4.77 -7.33 -8.41
N ILE A 132 5.42 -7.05 -9.55
CA ILE A 132 4.77 -6.56 -10.77
C ILE A 132 4.72 -7.63 -11.87
N GLY A 133 3.64 -7.67 -12.65
CA GLY A 133 3.56 -8.50 -13.86
C GLY A 133 2.25 -8.33 -14.63
N CYS A 134 2.11 -9.05 -15.74
CA CYS A 134 0.92 -8.96 -16.60
C CYS A 134 0.39 -10.36 -16.97
N PRO A 135 -0.80 -10.76 -16.47
CA PRO A 135 -1.32 -12.12 -16.68
C PRO A 135 -1.68 -12.41 -18.15
N LYS A 136 -1.67 -11.40 -19.04
CA LYS A 136 -1.86 -11.58 -20.48
C LYS A 136 -0.60 -12.09 -21.19
N PHE A 137 0.58 -11.75 -20.69
CA PHE A 137 1.85 -12.07 -21.34
C PHE A 137 2.67 -13.12 -20.59
N ASP A 138 2.36 -13.33 -19.30
CA ASP A 138 3.06 -14.24 -18.43
C ASP A 138 2.35 -15.59 -18.28
N ASP A 139 3.08 -16.58 -17.78
CA ASP A 139 2.55 -17.91 -17.49
C ASP A 139 1.75 -17.88 -16.17
N ILE A 140 0.45 -18.16 -16.29
CA ILE A 140 -0.50 -18.15 -15.18
C ILE A 140 -0.14 -19.22 -14.14
N GLN A 141 0.25 -20.42 -14.57
CA GLN A 141 0.56 -21.51 -13.65
C GLN A 141 1.87 -21.22 -12.92
N GLU A 142 2.89 -20.70 -13.61
CA GLU A 142 4.14 -20.25 -12.98
C GLU A 142 3.88 -19.23 -11.86
N TYR A 143 2.94 -18.29 -12.07
CA TYR A 143 2.58 -17.31 -11.04
C TYR A 143 1.85 -17.95 -9.86
N ILE A 144 0.89 -18.84 -10.11
CA ILE A 144 0.15 -19.54 -9.06
C ILE A 144 1.13 -20.32 -8.16
N ASP A 145 2.03 -21.10 -8.78
CA ASP A 145 3.01 -21.91 -8.05
C ASP A 145 3.96 -21.02 -7.24
N LYS A 146 4.43 -19.91 -7.83
CA LYS A 146 5.29 -18.96 -7.14
C LYS A 146 4.60 -18.31 -5.93
N PHE A 147 3.36 -17.86 -6.08
CA PHE A 147 2.62 -17.29 -4.96
C PHE A 147 2.34 -18.34 -3.88
N ALA A 148 2.04 -19.59 -4.25
CA ALA A 148 1.87 -20.67 -3.29
C ALA A 148 3.14 -20.89 -2.44
N ASP A 149 4.32 -20.88 -3.06
CA ASP A 149 5.59 -20.98 -2.35
C ASP A 149 5.85 -19.78 -1.42
N ILE A 150 5.56 -18.56 -1.90
CA ILE A 150 5.70 -17.34 -1.08
C ILE A 150 4.78 -17.42 0.15
N PHE A 151 3.52 -17.79 -0.02
CA PHE A 151 2.57 -17.89 1.10
C PHE A 151 2.95 -18.98 2.10
N LYS A 152 3.61 -20.07 1.68
CA LYS A 152 4.11 -21.11 2.57
C LYS A 152 5.28 -20.65 3.43
N ILE A 153 6.17 -19.83 2.88
CA ILE A 153 7.50 -19.57 3.47
C ILE A 153 7.61 -18.19 4.11
N ALA A 154 6.99 -17.18 3.51
CA ALA A 154 7.25 -15.78 3.83
C ALA A 154 6.31 -15.19 4.90
N ASP A 155 5.26 -15.90 5.33
CA ASP A 155 4.32 -15.41 6.34
C ASP A 155 3.74 -14.02 5.99
N ILE A 156 3.22 -13.89 4.77
CA ILE A 156 2.68 -12.63 4.23
C ILE A 156 1.53 -12.11 5.12
N LYS A 157 1.60 -10.83 5.50
CA LYS A 157 0.62 -10.20 6.40
C LYS A 157 -0.68 -9.82 5.69
N SER A 158 -0.55 -9.19 4.53
CA SER A 158 -1.68 -8.72 3.73
C SER A 158 -1.29 -8.64 2.24
N VAL A 159 -2.30 -8.62 1.37
CA VAL A 159 -2.10 -8.41 -0.07
C VAL A 159 -3.00 -7.29 -0.58
N MET A 160 -2.44 -6.38 -1.38
CA MET A 160 -3.20 -5.53 -2.27
C MET A 160 -2.92 -5.92 -3.71
N ALA A 161 -3.96 -6.25 -4.47
CA ALA A 161 -3.88 -6.47 -5.91
C ALA A 161 -4.38 -5.22 -6.64
N ALA A 162 -3.46 -4.48 -7.27
CA ALA A 162 -3.77 -3.29 -8.06
C ALA A 162 -3.81 -3.67 -9.55
N VAL A 163 -4.97 -3.52 -10.18
CA VAL A 163 -5.25 -3.95 -11.55
C VAL A 163 -5.94 -2.86 -12.35
N MET A 164 -5.82 -2.90 -13.67
CA MET A 164 -6.59 -2.00 -14.53
C MET A 164 -8.05 -2.47 -14.66
N GLU A 165 -8.98 -1.55 -14.96
CA GLU A 165 -10.41 -1.83 -15.23
C GLU A 165 -10.66 -2.73 -16.46
N VAL A 166 -9.61 -3.02 -17.24
CA VAL A 166 -9.69 -3.77 -18.48
C VAL A 166 -9.65 -5.29 -18.23
N PRO A 167 -10.31 -6.10 -19.09
CA PRO A 167 -10.41 -7.55 -18.89
C PRO A 167 -9.06 -8.29 -18.86
N CYS A 168 -7.99 -7.73 -19.45
CA CYS A 168 -6.70 -8.40 -19.45
C CYS A 168 -5.99 -8.40 -18.10
N CYS A 169 -6.42 -7.59 -17.12
CA CYS A 169 -5.80 -7.53 -15.79
C CYS A 169 -6.59 -8.29 -14.71
N SER A 170 -7.85 -8.68 -14.98
CA SER A 170 -8.73 -9.33 -13.99
C SER A 170 -8.26 -10.71 -13.54
N GLY A 171 -7.33 -11.33 -14.28
CA GLY A 171 -6.73 -12.62 -13.89
C GLY A 171 -5.74 -12.52 -12.72
N LEU A 172 -5.14 -11.34 -12.47
CA LEU A 172 -4.06 -11.22 -11.49
C LEU A 172 -4.52 -11.46 -10.03
N PRO A 173 -5.66 -10.91 -9.56
CA PRO A 173 -6.15 -11.21 -8.21
C PRO A 173 -6.53 -12.69 -8.06
N MET A 174 -7.10 -13.28 -9.11
CA MET A 174 -7.43 -14.72 -9.14
C MET A 174 -6.20 -15.62 -9.03
N ILE A 175 -5.10 -15.26 -9.70
CA ILE A 175 -3.81 -15.96 -9.60
C ILE A 175 -3.31 -15.96 -8.15
N VAL A 176 -3.34 -14.80 -7.50
CA VAL A 176 -2.92 -14.67 -6.10
C VAL A 176 -3.80 -15.52 -5.19
N LYS A 177 -5.13 -15.45 -5.35
CA LYS A 177 -6.09 -16.26 -4.55
C LYS A 177 -5.84 -17.76 -4.71
N LYS A 178 -5.61 -18.24 -5.94
CA LYS A 178 -5.25 -19.65 -6.19
C LYS A 178 -3.92 -20.04 -5.53
N GLY A 179 -2.94 -19.13 -5.51
CA GLY A 179 -1.69 -19.34 -4.78
C GLY A 179 -1.92 -19.49 -3.27
N MET A 180 -2.79 -18.67 -2.68
CA MET A 180 -3.18 -18.81 -1.27
C MET A 180 -3.88 -20.15 -1.00
N GLU A 181 -4.84 -20.53 -1.86
CA GLU A 181 -5.55 -21.82 -1.77
C GLU A 181 -4.58 -23.01 -1.82
N ALA A 182 -3.65 -23.02 -2.78
CA ALA A 182 -2.63 -24.06 -2.92
C ALA A 182 -1.60 -24.09 -1.78
N ALA A 183 -1.50 -22.99 -1.02
CA ALA A 183 -0.69 -22.90 0.20
C ALA A 183 -1.47 -23.23 1.48
N GLU A 184 -2.78 -23.46 1.38
CA GLU A 184 -3.68 -23.61 2.52
C GLU A 184 -3.57 -22.42 3.50
N LYS A 185 -3.46 -21.20 2.94
CA LYS A 185 -3.35 -19.95 3.69
C LYS A 185 -4.58 -19.07 3.46
N ASN A 186 -4.94 -18.30 4.49
CA ASN A 186 -5.98 -17.29 4.41
C ASN A 186 -5.39 -15.93 4.79
N VAL A 187 -4.89 -15.21 3.78
CA VAL A 187 -4.27 -13.88 3.97
C VAL A 187 -5.26 -12.82 3.49
N PRO A 188 -5.51 -11.74 4.27
CA PRO A 188 -6.38 -10.65 3.83
C PRO A 188 -5.93 -10.08 2.49
N ILE A 189 -6.85 -10.01 1.52
CA ILE A 189 -6.60 -9.45 0.19
C ILE A 189 -7.57 -8.31 -0.11
N GLN A 190 -7.03 -7.20 -0.62
CA GLN A 190 -7.80 -6.07 -1.13
C GLN A 190 -7.54 -5.89 -2.62
N GLU A 191 -8.58 -5.65 -3.40
CA GLU A 191 -8.47 -5.35 -4.83
C GLU A 191 -8.64 -3.84 -5.06
N LEU A 192 -7.74 -3.26 -5.86
CA LEU A 192 -7.80 -1.86 -6.28
C LEU A 192 -7.86 -1.80 -7.80
N ILE A 193 -8.96 -1.24 -8.32
CA ILE A 193 -9.17 -1.11 -9.76
C ILE A 193 -8.73 0.28 -10.21
N ILE A 194 -7.94 0.34 -11.27
CA ILE A 194 -7.41 1.56 -11.88
C ILE A 194 -8.06 1.75 -13.24
N GLY A 195 -8.76 2.87 -13.43
CA GLY A 195 -9.32 3.23 -14.72
C GLY A 195 -8.22 3.42 -15.78
N THR A 196 -8.59 3.30 -17.05
CA THR A 196 -7.71 3.51 -18.22
C THR A 196 -7.06 4.90 -18.28
N ARG A 197 -7.55 5.85 -17.47
CA ARG A 197 -6.99 7.20 -17.29
C ARG A 197 -6.39 7.43 -15.90
N GLY A 198 -6.06 6.37 -15.15
CA GLY A 198 -5.38 6.47 -13.86
C GLY A 198 -6.28 6.77 -12.65
N LYS A 199 -7.60 6.92 -12.84
CA LYS A 199 -8.53 7.12 -11.73
C LYS A 199 -8.61 5.84 -10.88
N MET A 200 -8.36 5.94 -9.59
CA MET A 200 -8.62 4.85 -8.63
C MET A 200 -10.14 4.66 -8.48
N LEU A 201 -10.63 3.48 -8.84
CA LEU A 201 -12.02 3.07 -8.77
C LEU A 201 -12.13 2.11 -7.59
N SER A 202 -12.76 2.55 -6.49
CA SER A 202 -13.02 1.67 -5.36
C SER A 202 -14.11 0.66 -5.75
N HIS A 203 -13.77 -0.63 -5.72
CA HIS A 203 -14.74 -1.72 -5.69
C HIS A 203 -14.29 -2.75 -4.66
N PHE A 204 -14.97 -2.74 -3.51
CA PHE A 204 -15.07 -3.90 -2.63
C PHE A 204 -16.18 -4.80 -3.21
N GLN A 205 -15.83 -6.00 -3.68
CA GLN A 205 -16.65 -7.21 -3.82
C GLN A 205 -15.68 -8.30 -4.31
N LEU A 206 -15.52 -9.46 -3.67
CA LEU A 206 -16.50 -10.36 -3.04
C LEU A 206 -16.02 -10.88 -1.68
#